data_AF-Q3ACW0-F1
#
_entry.id   AF-Q3ACW0-F1
#
_cell.length_a   1.000
_cell.length_b   1.000
_cell.length_c   1.000
_cell.angle_alpha   90.00
_cell.angle_beta   90.00
_cell.angle_gamma   90.00
#
_symmetry.space_group_name_H-M   'P 1'
#
loop_
_entity.id
_entity.type
_entity.pdbx_description
1 polymer ?
#
loop_
_entity_poly.entity_id
_entity_poly.type
_entity_poly.pdbx_seq_one_letter_code
_entity_poly.pdbx_strand_id
1 'polypeptide(L)'
;MRLAKNLNSLTDILKTVLCYFPCMSEEELVGYVRAKMLKEFSYKEILEKTRNCLKQNPCFYQNEEGFWAVRKEGIRENDSFFKQVLISKKPQKYTLKDKKNKKVQQLSRDSRFVQLDDGSWALTYWVINESDFLLREKIARELMIEELTLEELAKRVNTSPEKVLKILKKYPFFEQNGYGYYKLDLRLKKVYAQASLKYMDALKKLKKFYADKKGKVSAEVLAQAREALEQAAAVQLLQRKNQEEINELSEKIAEKDFLLALRREELIRMSRENEKLRRKADSILYQCRSGMPAISG
;
A
#
# COMPACT_ATOMS: atom_id res chain seq x y z
N MET A 1 -21.87 -25.75 -14.45
CA MET A 1 -20.99 -26.39 -13.45
C MET A 1 -19.86 -25.42 -13.15
N ARG A 2 -19.78 -24.84 -11.95
CA ARG A 2 -18.69 -23.91 -11.59
C ARG A 2 -17.45 -24.72 -11.24
N LEU A 3 -16.43 -24.66 -12.08
CA LEU A 3 -15.06 -25.03 -11.74
C LEU A 3 -14.28 -23.74 -11.46
N ALA A 4 -14.59 -23.07 -10.36
CA ALA A 4 -13.68 -22.07 -9.80
C ALA A 4 -12.61 -22.82 -9.00
N LYS A 5 -11.66 -23.40 -9.72
CA LYS A 5 -10.41 -23.95 -9.16
C LYS A 5 -9.26 -23.16 -9.75
N ASN A 6 -8.34 -22.73 -8.91
CA ASN A 6 -7.24 -21.88 -9.34
C ASN A 6 -6.34 -22.67 -10.32
N LEU A 7 -5.87 -22.00 -11.37
CA LEU A 7 -4.94 -22.60 -12.33
C LEU A 7 -3.56 -22.74 -11.68
N ASN A 8 -2.91 -23.88 -11.89
CA ASN A 8 -1.65 -24.20 -11.22
C ASN A 8 -0.39 -23.65 -11.89
N SER A 9 -0.46 -23.20 -13.15
CA SER A 9 0.75 -22.79 -13.89
C SER A 9 0.55 -21.55 -14.77
N LEU A 10 1.68 -20.86 -15.05
CA LEU A 10 1.72 -19.76 -16.03
C LEU A 10 1.28 -20.22 -17.41
N THR A 11 1.71 -21.43 -17.82
CA THR A 11 1.32 -22.04 -19.10
C THR A 11 -0.20 -22.16 -19.19
N ASP A 12 -0.88 -22.61 -18.13
CA ASP A 12 -2.33 -22.81 -18.14
C ASP A 12 -3.08 -21.48 -18.20
N ILE A 13 -2.61 -20.45 -17.52
CA ILE A 13 -3.18 -19.10 -17.65
C ILE A 13 -3.07 -18.64 -19.11
N LEU A 14 -1.89 -18.75 -19.72
CA LEU A 14 -1.69 -18.35 -21.11
C LEU A 14 -2.54 -19.17 -22.08
N LYS A 15 -2.69 -20.48 -21.86
CA LYS A 15 -3.60 -21.34 -22.63
C LYS A 15 -5.04 -20.85 -22.53
N THR A 16 -5.55 -20.55 -21.33
CA THR A 16 -6.94 -20.07 -21.18
C THR A 16 -7.17 -18.75 -21.89
N VAL A 17 -6.23 -17.81 -21.79
CA VAL A 17 -6.31 -16.51 -22.46
C VAL A 17 -6.25 -16.67 -23.99
N LEU A 18 -5.27 -17.41 -24.51
CA LEU A 18 -5.08 -17.62 -25.95
C LEU A 18 -6.07 -18.63 -26.58
N CYS A 19 -6.76 -19.41 -25.77
CA CYS A 19 -7.88 -20.23 -26.23
C CYS A 19 -9.15 -19.36 -26.40
N TYR A 20 -9.31 -18.34 -25.56
CA TYR A 20 -10.40 -17.37 -25.66
C TYR A 20 -10.19 -16.32 -26.76
N PHE A 21 -8.98 -15.74 -26.84
CA PHE A 21 -8.58 -14.78 -27.87
C PHE A 21 -7.80 -15.47 -28.99
N PRO A 22 -8.18 -15.30 -30.28
CA PRO A 22 -7.49 -15.94 -31.40
C PRO A 22 -5.98 -15.66 -31.47
N CYS A 23 -5.57 -14.43 -31.21
CA CYS A 23 -4.16 -14.03 -31.16
C CYS A 23 -3.97 -12.82 -30.24
N MET A 24 -2.79 -12.70 -29.61
CA MET A 24 -2.44 -11.61 -28.70
C MET A 24 -0.95 -11.28 -28.70
N SER A 25 -0.61 -10.02 -28.39
CA SER A 25 0.78 -9.63 -28.17
C SER A 25 1.27 -10.01 -26.76
N GLU A 26 2.59 -10.10 -26.59
CA GLU A 26 3.20 -10.40 -25.28
C GLU A 26 2.79 -9.36 -24.23
N GLU A 27 2.73 -8.09 -24.63
CA GLU A 27 2.41 -6.97 -23.76
C GLU A 27 0.98 -7.01 -23.22
N GLU A 28 0.04 -7.49 -24.03
CA GLU A 28 -1.33 -7.68 -23.57
C GLU A 28 -1.44 -8.87 -22.60
N LEU A 29 -0.72 -9.97 -22.88
CA LEU A 29 -0.72 -11.18 -22.03
C LEU A 29 -0.23 -10.88 -20.62
N VAL A 30 0.75 -9.98 -20.47
CA VAL A 30 1.28 -9.56 -19.16
C VAL A 30 0.19 -9.05 -18.22
N GLY A 31 -0.81 -8.34 -18.74
CA GLY A 31 -1.93 -7.84 -17.93
C GLY A 31 -2.73 -8.97 -17.28
N TYR A 32 -3.05 -10.01 -18.06
CA TYR A 32 -3.77 -11.19 -17.59
C TYR A 32 -2.94 -12.04 -16.63
N VAL A 33 -1.66 -12.23 -16.94
CA VAL A 33 -0.73 -12.94 -16.07
C VAL A 33 -0.66 -12.24 -14.72
N ARG A 34 -0.45 -10.92 -14.70
CA ARG A 34 -0.32 -10.14 -13.46
C ARG A 34 -1.60 -10.12 -12.61
N ALA A 35 -2.77 -10.11 -13.26
CA ALA A 35 -4.05 -10.14 -12.54
C ALA A 35 -4.21 -11.45 -11.74
N LYS A 36 -3.75 -12.58 -12.30
CA LYS A 36 -3.89 -13.92 -11.71
C LYS A 36 -2.68 -14.37 -10.88
N MET A 37 -1.46 -14.06 -11.30
CA MET A 37 -0.20 -14.48 -10.64
C MET A 37 0.93 -13.46 -10.78
N LEU A 38 2.08 -13.71 -10.15
CA LEU A 38 3.30 -12.87 -10.26
C LEU A 38 3.07 -11.39 -9.87
N LYS A 39 2.15 -11.10 -8.94
CA LYS A 39 1.75 -9.73 -8.55
C LYS A 39 2.91 -8.88 -8.03
N GLU A 40 3.86 -9.53 -7.35
CA GLU A 40 5.05 -8.94 -6.74
C GLU A 40 6.12 -8.55 -7.77
N PHE A 41 6.11 -9.15 -8.96
CA PHE A 41 7.11 -8.88 -9.99
C PHE A 41 6.84 -7.55 -10.71
N SER A 42 7.91 -6.95 -11.22
CA SER A 42 7.83 -5.81 -12.14
C SER A 42 7.23 -6.23 -13.48
N TYR A 43 6.69 -5.27 -14.23
CA TYR A 43 6.12 -5.56 -15.55
C TYR A 43 7.16 -6.15 -16.52
N LYS A 44 8.41 -5.70 -16.44
CA LYS A 44 9.51 -6.23 -17.24
C LYS A 44 9.80 -7.70 -16.94
N GLU A 45 9.86 -8.07 -15.66
CA GLU A 45 10.10 -9.46 -15.26
C GLU A 45 8.93 -10.38 -15.66
N ILE A 46 7.69 -9.90 -15.53
CA ILE A 46 6.52 -10.66 -15.97
C ILE A 46 6.54 -10.84 -17.49
N LEU A 47 6.86 -9.78 -18.24
CA LEU A 47 7.01 -9.85 -19.71
C LEU A 47 8.05 -10.89 -20.12
N GLU A 48 9.23 -10.88 -19.49
CA GLU A 48 10.29 -11.84 -19.78
C GLU A 48 9.88 -13.27 -19.43
N LYS A 49 9.30 -13.50 -18.25
CA LYS A 49 8.76 -14.82 -17.86
C LYS A 49 7.66 -15.30 -18.81
N THR A 50 6.80 -14.39 -19.27
CA THR A 50 5.72 -14.68 -20.22
C THR A 50 6.29 -15.09 -21.57
N ARG A 51 7.23 -14.31 -22.11
CA ARG A 51 7.96 -14.63 -23.35
C ARG A 51 8.68 -15.96 -23.28
N ASN A 52 9.41 -16.22 -22.19
CA ASN A 52 10.13 -17.47 -22.01
C ASN A 52 9.17 -18.66 -21.96
N CYS A 53 8.05 -18.52 -21.25
CA CYS A 53 7.00 -19.54 -21.21
C CYS A 53 6.42 -19.82 -22.61
N LEU A 54 6.09 -18.78 -23.36
CA LEU A 54 5.54 -18.91 -24.72
C LEU A 54 6.52 -19.64 -25.66
N LYS A 55 7.81 -19.28 -25.62
CA LYS A 55 8.85 -19.92 -26.46
C LYS A 55 9.16 -21.36 -26.08
N GLN A 56 9.10 -21.70 -24.79
CA GLN A 56 9.47 -23.03 -24.30
C GLN A 56 8.36 -24.08 -24.47
N ASN A 57 7.10 -23.66 -24.61
CA ASN A 57 5.96 -24.57 -24.65
C ASN A 57 5.40 -24.71 -26.08
N PRO A 58 5.40 -25.93 -26.66
CA PRO A 58 5.03 -26.15 -28.06
C PRO A 58 3.52 -25.98 -28.36
N CYS A 59 2.67 -25.88 -27.33
CA CYS A 59 1.26 -25.52 -27.52
C CYS A 59 1.07 -24.10 -28.04
N PHE A 60 2.06 -23.23 -27.86
CA PHE A 60 2.04 -21.87 -28.37
C PHE A 60 2.81 -21.78 -29.67
N TYR A 61 2.40 -20.85 -30.51
CA TYR A 61 3.13 -20.46 -31.70
C TYR A 61 2.93 -18.98 -31.95
N GLN A 62 3.88 -18.40 -32.69
CA GLN A 62 3.77 -17.04 -33.16
C GLN A 62 3.27 -17.08 -34.61
N ASN A 63 2.25 -16.30 -34.93
CA ASN A 63 1.78 -16.15 -36.31
C ASN A 63 2.73 -15.25 -37.13
N GLU A 64 2.48 -15.13 -38.43
CA GLU A 64 3.32 -14.34 -39.35
C GLU A 64 3.41 -12.85 -38.97
N GLU A 65 2.38 -12.33 -38.32
CA GLU A 65 2.32 -10.94 -37.85
C GLU A 65 2.97 -10.71 -36.48
N GLY A 66 3.55 -11.76 -35.88
CA GLY A 66 4.25 -11.66 -34.61
C GLY A 66 3.34 -11.69 -33.37
N PHE A 67 2.08 -12.11 -33.49
CA PHE A 67 1.18 -12.37 -32.36
C PHE A 67 1.25 -13.82 -31.93
N TRP A 68 1.07 -14.04 -30.62
CA TRP A 68 1.01 -15.37 -30.04
C TRP A 68 -0.40 -15.95 -30.13
N ALA A 69 -0.47 -17.23 -30.45
CA ALA A 69 -1.68 -18.02 -30.52
C ALA A 69 -1.44 -19.41 -29.93
N VAL A 70 -2.53 -20.17 -29.74
CA VAL A 70 -2.48 -21.53 -29.22
C VAL A 70 -2.91 -22.53 -30.30
N ARG A 71 -2.17 -23.63 -30.46
CA ARG A 71 -2.51 -24.72 -31.40
C ARG A 71 -3.75 -25.43 -30.92
N LYS A 72 -4.87 -25.44 -31.65
CA LYS A 72 -6.15 -25.98 -31.14
C LYS A 72 -6.31 -27.48 -31.36
N GLU A 73 -5.49 -28.07 -32.23
CA GLU A 73 -5.54 -29.47 -32.65
C GLU A 73 -5.17 -30.41 -31.50
N GLY A 74 -4.30 -29.93 -30.61
CA GLY A 74 -3.73 -30.72 -29.51
C GLY A 74 -2.77 -31.80 -29.98
N ILE A 75 -2.39 -32.68 -29.06
CA ILE A 75 -1.38 -33.74 -29.28
C ILE A 75 -2.11 -35.08 -29.42
N ARG A 76 -1.88 -35.81 -30.52
CA ARG A 76 -2.59 -37.06 -30.84
C ARG A 76 -2.47 -38.13 -29.75
N GLU A 77 -1.31 -38.19 -29.09
CA GLU A 77 -1.02 -39.10 -27.99
C GLU A 77 -1.96 -38.91 -26.79
N ASN A 78 -2.54 -37.71 -26.64
CA ASN A 78 -3.46 -37.38 -25.57
C ASN A 78 -4.93 -37.60 -25.93
N ASP A 79 -5.26 -38.02 -27.17
CA ASP A 79 -6.64 -38.11 -27.65
C ASP A 79 -7.48 -39.13 -26.87
N SER A 80 -6.87 -40.22 -26.40
CA SER A 80 -7.54 -41.21 -25.54
C SER A 80 -8.01 -40.56 -24.23
N PHE A 81 -7.13 -39.79 -23.59
CA PHE A 81 -7.46 -39.07 -22.37
C PHE A 81 -8.46 -37.94 -22.62
N PHE A 82 -8.34 -37.23 -23.75
CA PHE A 82 -9.30 -36.22 -24.18
C PHE A 82 -10.71 -36.80 -24.26
N LYS A 83 -10.88 -37.94 -24.93
CA LYS A 83 -12.17 -38.66 -25.04
C LYS A 83 -12.69 -39.07 -23.67
N GLN A 84 -11.85 -39.59 -22.79
CA GLN A 84 -12.24 -39.96 -21.42
C GLN A 84 -12.76 -38.76 -20.62
N VAL A 85 -12.02 -37.64 -20.62
CA VAL A 85 -12.42 -36.41 -19.95
C VAL A 85 -13.74 -35.91 -20.54
N LEU A 86 -13.85 -35.84 -21.86
CA LEU A 86 -15.04 -35.39 -22.59
C LEU A 86 -16.29 -36.23 -22.26
N ILE A 87 -16.17 -37.56 -22.29
CA ILE A 87 -17.28 -38.48 -21.95
C ILE A 87 -17.67 -38.33 -20.47
N SER A 88 -16.69 -38.27 -19.57
CA SER A 88 -16.96 -38.17 -18.14
C SER A 88 -17.50 -36.81 -17.71
N LYS A 89 -17.39 -35.78 -18.55
CA LYS A 89 -17.82 -34.38 -18.30
C LYS A 89 -17.32 -33.81 -16.97
N LYS A 90 -16.18 -34.29 -16.47
CA LYS A 90 -15.58 -33.84 -15.21
C LYS A 90 -14.06 -33.83 -15.32
N PRO A 91 -13.35 -32.97 -14.57
CA PRO A 91 -11.90 -33.02 -14.47
C PRO A 91 -11.45 -34.40 -13.97
N GLN A 92 -10.35 -34.89 -14.52
CA GLN A 92 -9.82 -36.21 -14.20
C GLN A 92 -8.40 -36.11 -13.68
N LYS A 93 -8.08 -36.85 -12.61
CA LYS A 93 -6.69 -37.06 -12.24
C LYS A 93 -6.07 -37.99 -13.28
N TYR A 94 -4.90 -37.62 -13.77
CA TYR A 94 -4.18 -38.45 -14.72
C TYR A 94 -3.48 -39.57 -13.96
N THR A 95 -4.16 -40.71 -13.79
CA THR A 95 -3.65 -41.92 -13.15
C THR A 95 -3.02 -42.82 -14.21
N LEU A 96 -1.76 -42.60 -14.55
CA LEU A 96 -1.02 -43.56 -15.37
C LEU A 96 -0.41 -44.64 -14.49
N LYS A 97 -0.84 -45.89 -14.71
CA LYS A 97 -0.16 -47.08 -14.21
C LYS A 97 1.20 -47.35 -14.88
N ASP A 98 1.66 -46.54 -15.85
CA ASP A 98 2.90 -46.82 -16.57
C ASP A 98 3.79 -45.58 -16.82
N LYS A 99 5.06 -45.70 -16.40
CA LYS A 99 6.23 -44.84 -16.69
C LYS A 99 6.14 -43.38 -16.20
N LYS A 100 6.40 -43.27 -14.90
CA LYS A 100 6.30 -42.15 -13.94
C LYS A 100 6.66 -40.69 -14.31
N ASN A 101 7.10 -40.28 -15.51
CA ASN A 101 7.41 -38.84 -15.72
C ASN A 101 7.29 -38.27 -17.15
N LYS A 102 7.37 -39.08 -18.22
CA LYS A 102 7.39 -38.54 -19.60
C LYS A 102 6.01 -38.12 -20.12
N LYS A 103 4.91 -38.73 -19.67
CA LYS A 103 3.56 -38.48 -20.20
C LYS A 103 2.80 -37.34 -19.50
N VAL A 104 3.06 -37.04 -18.22
CA VAL A 104 2.47 -35.85 -17.55
C VAL A 104 2.98 -34.56 -18.19
N GLN A 105 4.25 -34.53 -18.62
CA GLN A 105 4.81 -33.44 -19.42
C GLN A 105 4.16 -33.30 -20.82
N GLN A 106 3.43 -34.31 -21.31
CA GLN A 106 2.74 -34.22 -22.60
C GLN A 106 1.39 -33.51 -22.49
N LEU A 107 0.68 -33.61 -21.35
CA LEU A 107 -0.58 -32.88 -21.14
C LEU A 107 -0.35 -31.39 -20.91
N SER A 108 0.72 -31.02 -20.18
CA SER A 108 1.07 -29.62 -19.99
C SER A 108 1.46 -28.93 -21.30
N ARG A 109 1.95 -29.69 -22.29
CA ARG A 109 2.31 -29.24 -23.63
C ARG A 109 1.14 -29.26 -24.62
N ASP A 110 -0.01 -29.80 -24.23
CA ASP A 110 -1.23 -29.83 -25.04
C ASP A 110 -2.14 -28.68 -24.61
N SER A 111 -2.54 -27.85 -25.56
CA SER A 111 -3.37 -26.67 -25.36
C SER A 111 -4.79 -26.99 -24.90
N ARG A 112 -5.27 -28.21 -25.17
CA ARG A 112 -6.64 -28.64 -24.86
C ARG A 112 -6.84 -28.88 -23.37
N PHE A 113 -5.75 -29.00 -22.61
CA PHE A 113 -5.79 -29.30 -21.18
C PHE A 113 -5.15 -28.21 -20.34
N VAL A 114 -5.74 -28.01 -19.16
CA VAL A 114 -5.18 -27.20 -18.07
C VAL A 114 -5.21 -27.99 -16.77
N GLN A 115 -4.23 -27.75 -15.90
CA GLN A 115 -4.18 -28.38 -14.59
C GLN A 115 -4.82 -27.47 -13.52
N LEU A 116 -5.74 -28.05 -12.77
CA LEU A 116 -6.38 -27.41 -11.62
C LEU A 116 -5.53 -27.57 -10.36
N ASP A 117 -5.78 -26.71 -9.37
CA ASP A 117 -5.14 -26.71 -8.04
C ASP A 117 -5.01 -28.09 -7.38
N ASP A 118 -6.06 -28.91 -7.43
CA ASP A 118 -6.11 -30.27 -6.88
C ASP A 118 -5.33 -31.33 -7.69
N GLY A 119 -4.61 -30.89 -8.72
CA GLY A 119 -3.80 -31.72 -9.61
C GLY A 119 -4.60 -32.45 -10.69
N SER A 120 -5.93 -32.26 -10.76
CA SER A 120 -6.75 -32.81 -11.84
C SER A 120 -6.59 -32.01 -13.14
N TRP A 121 -6.87 -32.66 -14.26
CA TRP A 121 -6.83 -32.07 -15.59
C TRP A 121 -8.24 -31.84 -16.13
N ALA A 122 -8.47 -30.63 -16.62
CA ALA A 122 -9.72 -30.23 -17.24
C ALA A 122 -9.46 -29.77 -18.68
N LEU A 123 -10.53 -29.72 -19.49
CA LEU A 123 -10.43 -29.12 -20.81
C LEU A 123 -10.32 -27.60 -20.67
N THR A 124 -9.40 -26.99 -21.41
CA THR A 124 -9.10 -25.55 -21.33
C THR A 124 -10.36 -24.70 -21.48
N TYR A 125 -11.22 -25.04 -22.46
CA TYR A 125 -12.44 -24.30 -22.73
C TYR A 125 -13.51 -24.42 -21.62
N TRP A 126 -13.41 -25.39 -20.70
CA TRP A 126 -14.30 -25.48 -19.53
C TRP A 126 -13.95 -24.47 -18.45
N VAL A 127 -12.68 -24.05 -18.39
CA VAL A 127 -12.17 -23.14 -17.37
C VAL A 127 -12.26 -21.68 -17.81
N ILE A 128 -12.49 -21.44 -19.10
CA ILE A 128 -12.73 -20.09 -19.62
C ILE A 128 -14.07 -19.60 -19.09
N ASN A 129 -14.02 -18.55 -18.28
CA ASN A 129 -15.19 -17.85 -17.81
C ASN A 129 -15.27 -16.49 -18.48
N GLU A 130 -16.29 -16.25 -19.29
CA GLU A 130 -16.43 -14.99 -20.01
C GLU A 130 -16.62 -13.79 -19.06
N SER A 131 -17.08 -13.99 -17.82
CA SER A 131 -17.19 -12.89 -16.85
C SER A 131 -15.84 -12.36 -16.38
N ASP A 132 -14.75 -13.11 -16.58
CA ASP A 132 -13.41 -12.70 -16.17
C ASP A 132 -12.83 -11.61 -17.08
N PHE A 133 -13.41 -11.42 -18.27
CA PHE A 133 -12.93 -10.47 -19.27
C PHE A 133 -13.73 -9.16 -19.24
N LEU A 134 -13.01 -8.05 -19.39
CA LEU A 134 -13.63 -6.73 -19.45
C LEU A 134 -14.47 -6.60 -20.73
N LEU A 135 -15.50 -5.74 -20.70
CA LEU A 135 -16.37 -5.51 -21.86
C LEU A 135 -15.58 -5.13 -23.13
N ARG A 136 -14.53 -4.31 -22.98
CA ARG A 136 -13.58 -3.96 -24.05
C ARG A 136 -12.97 -5.18 -24.73
N GLU A 137 -12.63 -6.19 -23.94
CA GLU A 137 -11.93 -7.38 -24.41
C GLU A 137 -12.89 -8.31 -25.13
N LYS A 138 -14.12 -8.43 -24.63
CA LYS A 138 -15.20 -9.13 -25.34
C LYS A 138 -15.47 -8.50 -26.70
N ILE A 139 -15.59 -7.16 -26.77
CA ILE A 139 -15.74 -6.43 -28.04
C ILE A 139 -14.56 -6.71 -28.96
N ALA A 140 -13.33 -6.63 -28.45
CA ALA A 140 -12.14 -6.92 -29.25
C ALA A 140 -12.11 -8.36 -29.76
N ARG A 141 -12.57 -9.34 -28.99
CA ARG A 141 -12.67 -10.74 -29.43
C ARG A 141 -13.61 -10.90 -30.61
N GLU A 142 -14.81 -10.34 -30.53
CA GLU A 142 -15.79 -10.42 -31.64
C GLU A 142 -15.21 -9.78 -32.92
N LEU A 143 -14.56 -8.63 -32.78
CA LEU A 143 -13.91 -7.92 -33.89
C LEU A 143 -12.62 -8.55 -34.40
N MET A 144 -12.05 -9.54 -33.70
CA MET A 144 -10.97 -10.38 -34.21
C MET A 144 -11.48 -11.48 -35.14
N ILE A 145 -12.76 -11.81 -35.08
CA ILE A 145 -13.37 -12.86 -35.88
C ILE A 145 -13.90 -12.25 -37.18
N GLU A 146 -14.66 -11.17 -37.08
CA GLU A 146 -15.24 -10.49 -38.24
C GLU A 146 -15.58 -9.02 -37.95
N GLU A 147 -15.78 -8.23 -39.00
CA GLU A 147 -16.25 -6.85 -38.89
C GLU A 147 -17.76 -6.80 -38.62
N LEU A 148 -18.18 -5.95 -37.69
CA LEU A 148 -19.56 -5.95 -37.19
C LEU A 148 -20.10 -4.53 -37.01
N THR A 149 -21.40 -4.38 -37.22
CA THR A 149 -22.11 -3.15 -36.88
C THR A 149 -22.23 -2.98 -35.35
N LEU A 150 -22.55 -1.76 -34.91
CA LEU A 150 -22.73 -1.47 -33.48
C LEU A 150 -23.82 -2.34 -32.84
N GLU A 151 -24.92 -2.57 -33.55
CA GLU A 151 -26.06 -3.35 -33.05
C GLU A 151 -25.72 -4.84 -32.93
N GLU A 152 -25.02 -5.39 -33.92
CA GLU A 152 -24.56 -6.78 -33.89
C GLU A 152 -23.58 -7.02 -32.75
N LEU A 153 -22.62 -6.10 -32.55
CA LEU A 153 -21.68 -6.16 -31.42
C LEU A 153 -22.41 -6.12 -30.07
N ALA A 154 -23.36 -5.20 -29.93
CA ALA A 154 -24.17 -5.05 -28.72
C ALA A 154 -24.94 -6.34 -28.41
N LYS A 155 -25.52 -6.96 -29.44
CA LYS A 155 -26.24 -8.24 -29.32
C LYS A 155 -25.31 -9.39 -28.92
N ARG A 156 -24.15 -9.54 -29.56
CA ARG A 156 -23.19 -10.63 -29.27
C ARG A 156 -22.60 -10.54 -27.88
N VAL A 157 -22.24 -9.33 -27.46
CA VAL A 157 -21.65 -9.09 -26.14
C VAL A 157 -22.72 -8.94 -25.05
N ASN A 158 -24.00 -9.05 -25.43
CA ASN A 158 -25.17 -8.98 -24.56
C ASN A 158 -25.17 -7.71 -23.69
N THR A 159 -25.12 -6.54 -24.34
CA THR A 159 -25.02 -5.23 -23.69
C THR A 159 -25.67 -4.13 -24.55
N SER A 160 -25.97 -2.96 -23.98
CA SER A 160 -26.55 -1.85 -24.75
C SER A 160 -25.58 -1.25 -25.78
N PRO A 161 -26.08 -0.85 -26.97
CA PRO A 161 -25.28 -0.20 -28.01
C PRO A 161 -24.50 1.02 -27.52
N GLU A 162 -25.10 1.84 -26.65
CA GLU A 162 -24.45 3.03 -26.08
C GLU A 162 -23.18 2.71 -25.28
N LYS A 163 -23.21 1.63 -24.48
CA LYS A 163 -22.04 1.20 -23.69
C LYS A 163 -20.93 0.70 -24.60
N VAL A 164 -21.30 -0.04 -25.66
CA VAL A 164 -20.35 -0.51 -26.68
C VAL A 164 -19.73 0.68 -27.39
N LEU A 165 -20.54 1.64 -27.85
CA LEU A 165 -20.08 2.84 -28.54
C LEU A 165 -19.13 3.67 -27.68
N LYS A 166 -19.42 3.82 -26.38
CA LYS A 166 -18.55 4.52 -25.43
C LYS A 166 -17.16 3.86 -25.33
N ILE A 167 -17.10 2.54 -25.42
CA ILE A 167 -15.83 1.81 -25.40
C ILE A 167 -15.12 1.95 -26.75
N LEU A 168 -15.82 1.78 -27.86
CA LEU A 168 -15.25 1.91 -29.21
C LEU A 168 -14.61 3.31 -29.39
N LYS A 169 -15.30 4.38 -28.99
CA LYS A 169 -14.76 5.75 -29.03
C LYS A 169 -13.61 6.02 -28.06
N LYS A 170 -13.50 5.25 -26.97
CA LYS A 170 -12.49 5.45 -25.94
C LYS A 170 -11.11 4.92 -26.35
N TYR A 171 -11.06 3.87 -27.17
CA TYR A 171 -9.80 3.21 -27.52
C TYR A 171 -9.48 3.38 -29.00
N PRO A 172 -8.28 3.88 -29.33
CA PRO A 172 -7.95 4.30 -30.70
C PRO A 172 -7.75 3.14 -31.69
N PHE A 173 -7.69 1.90 -31.20
CA PHE A 173 -7.49 0.70 -32.04
C PHE A 173 -8.81 0.10 -32.56
N PHE A 174 -9.96 0.69 -32.20
CA PHE A 174 -11.24 0.36 -32.82
C PHE A 174 -11.52 1.40 -33.90
N GLU A 175 -11.60 0.94 -35.15
CA GLU A 175 -11.86 1.80 -36.29
C GLU A 175 -13.26 1.55 -36.83
N GLN A 176 -13.96 2.61 -37.23
CA GLN A 176 -15.21 2.49 -37.96
C GLN A 176 -14.94 2.74 -39.44
N ASN A 177 -15.42 1.86 -40.31
CA ASN A 177 -15.38 2.09 -41.74
C ASN A 177 -16.52 3.03 -42.17
N GLY A 178 -16.46 3.55 -43.40
CA GLY A 178 -17.47 4.49 -43.93
C GLY A 178 -18.89 3.92 -44.01
N TYR A 179 -19.04 2.60 -43.91
CA TYR A 179 -20.32 1.88 -43.97
C TYR A 179 -20.91 1.56 -42.58
N GLY A 180 -20.24 2.00 -41.51
CA GLY A 180 -20.72 1.84 -40.14
C GLY A 180 -20.30 0.55 -39.44
N TYR A 181 -19.51 -0.31 -40.08
CA TYR A 181 -18.91 -1.47 -39.43
C TYR A 181 -17.67 -1.08 -38.64
N TYR A 182 -17.44 -1.78 -37.56
CA TYR A 182 -16.24 -1.66 -36.75
C TYR A 182 -15.28 -2.78 -37.07
N LYS A 183 -13.99 -2.45 -37.06
CA LYS A 183 -12.87 -3.38 -37.16
C LYS A 183 -11.85 -3.11 -36.06
N LEU A 184 -11.06 -4.12 -35.73
CA LEU A 184 -9.98 -4.02 -34.77
C LEU A 184 -8.63 -3.94 -35.48
N ASP A 185 -7.88 -2.85 -35.28
CA ASP A 185 -6.49 -2.79 -35.70
C ASP A 185 -5.59 -3.43 -34.62
N LEU A 186 -5.12 -4.64 -34.91
CA LEU A 186 -4.24 -5.40 -34.02
C LEU A 186 -2.88 -4.74 -33.80
N ARG A 187 -2.34 -4.02 -34.80
CA ARG A 187 -1.05 -3.32 -34.71
C ARG A 187 -1.18 -2.13 -33.78
N LEU A 188 -2.21 -1.31 -33.96
CA LEU A 188 -2.50 -0.20 -33.05
C LEU A 188 -2.78 -0.69 -31.63
N LYS A 189 -3.51 -1.80 -31.47
CA LYS A 189 -3.76 -2.42 -30.17
C LYS A 189 -2.46 -2.83 -29.47
N LYS A 190 -1.52 -3.44 -30.20
CA LYS A 190 -0.18 -3.81 -29.70
C LYS A 190 0.63 -2.58 -29.27
N VAL A 191 0.68 -1.54 -30.10
CA VAL A 191 1.36 -0.27 -29.76
C VAL A 191 0.74 0.36 -28.51
N TYR A 192 -0.59 0.35 -28.41
CA TYR A 192 -1.30 0.83 -27.22
C TYR A 192 -0.94 0.03 -25.96
N ALA A 193 -0.82 -1.30 -26.05
CA ALA A 193 -0.40 -2.15 -24.94
C ALA A 193 1.03 -1.84 -24.49
N GLN A 194 1.96 -1.67 -25.45
CA GLN A 194 3.35 -1.25 -25.16
C GLN A 194 3.42 0.12 -24.47
N ALA A 195 2.67 1.10 -24.96
CA ALA A 195 2.59 2.43 -24.36
C ALA A 195 2.01 2.37 -22.94
N SER A 196 0.96 1.56 -22.75
CA SER A 196 0.33 1.35 -21.44
C SER A 196 1.30 0.76 -20.41
N LEU A 197 2.14 -0.20 -20.80
CA LEU A 197 3.16 -0.76 -19.91
C LEU A 197 4.19 0.29 -19.48
N LYS A 198 4.71 1.08 -20.43
CA LYS A 198 5.66 2.17 -20.14
C LYS A 198 5.05 3.20 -19.18
N TYR A 199 3.79 3.57 -19.41
CA TYR A 199 3.06 4.50 -18.55
C TYR A 199 2.87 3.95 -17.12
N MET A 200 2.52 2.67 -16.98
CA MET A 200 2.37 2.03 -15.67
C MET A 200 3.69 1.99 -14.89
N ASP A 201 4.81 1.73 -15.56
CA ASP A 201 6.13 1.79 -14.93
C ASP A 201 6.49 3.22 -14.48
N ALA A 202 6.18 4.24 -15.29
CA ALA A 202 6.36 5.64 -14.91
C ALA A 202 5.51 6.02 -13.68
N LEU A 203 4.24 5.59 -13.64
CA LEU A 203 3.37 5.80 -12.48
C LEU A 203 3.90 5.13 -11.21
N LYS A 204 4.44 3.92 -11.30
CA LYS A 204 5.08 3.25 -10.15
C LYS A 204 6.28 4.05 -9.63
N LYS A 205 7.13 4.54 -10.52
CA LYS A 205 8.29 5.37 -10.15
C LYS A 205 7.84 6.66 -9.47
N LEU A 206 6.82 7.34 -10.01
CA LEU A 206 6.24 8.54 -9.40
C LEU A 206 5.67 8.23 -8.01
N LYS A 207 4.89 7.16 -7.85
CA LYS A 207 4.36 6.76 -6.54
C LYS A 207 5.48 6.50 -5.52
N LYS A 208 6.55 5.80 -5.93
CA LYS A 208 7.71 5.55 -5.09
C LYS A 208 8.40 6.86 -4.69
N PHE A 209 8.64 7.75 -5.65
CA PHE A 209 9.23 9.07 -5.41
C PHE A 209 8.42 9.90 -4.41
N TYR A 210 7.09 9.95 -4.55
CA TYR A 210 6.23 10.66 -3.61
C TYR A 210 6.18 10.01 -2.22
N ALA A 211 6.20 8.67 -2.15
CA ALA A 211 6.27 7.95 -0.89
C ALA A 211 7.59 8.25 -0.15
N ASP A 212 8.71 8.21 -0.87
CA ASP A 212 10.04 8.51 -0.32
C ASP A 212 10.13 9.97 0.16
N LYS A 213 9.59 10.92 -0.63
CA LYS A 213 9.51 12.34 -0.22
C LYS A 213 8.65 12.53 1.03
N LYS A 214 7.48 11.88 1.10
CA LYS A 214 6.60 11.94 2.27
C LYS A 214 7.29 11.38 3.51
N GLY A 215 8.05 10.28 3.36
CA GLY A 215 8.86 9.69 4.42
C GLY A 215 9.91 10.67 4.95
N LYS A 216 10.66 11.34 4.05
CA LYS A 216 11.67 12.34 4.45
C LYS A 216 11.08 13.52 5.22
N VAL A 217 9.99 14.10 4.72
CA VAL A 217 9.32 15.21 5.41
C VAL A 217 8.81 14.77 6.79
N SER A 218 8.26 13.55 6.92
CA SER A 218 7.84 13.04 8.24
C SER A 218 9.01 12.83 9.21
N ALA A 219 10.17 12.41 8.70
CA ALA A 219 11.37 12.23 9.52
C ALA A 219 11.97 13.57 9.98
N GLU A 220 12.00 14.57 9.11
CA GLU A 220 12.45 15.93 9.42
C GLU A 220 11.54 16.59 10.48
N VAL A 221 10.22 16.47 10.32
CA VAL A 221 9.25 16.99 11.30
C VAL A 221 9.40 16.29 12.65
N LEU A 222 9.62 14.97 12.67
CA LEU A 222 9.87 14.22 13.90
C LEU A 222 11.21 14.62 14.56
N ALA A 223 12.24 14.93 13.77
CA ALA A 223 13.52 15.41 14.29
C ALA A 223 13.38 16.80 14.93
N GLN A 224 12.71 17.74 14.26
CA GLN A 224 12.42 19.07 14.80
C GLN A 224 11.55 19.01 16.07
N ALA A 225 10.55 18.12 16.09
CA ALA A 225 9.73 17.92 17.28
C ALA A 225 10.54 17.37 18.47
N ARG A 226 11.53 16.50 18.22
CA ARG A 226 12.44 16.00 19.27
C ARG A 226 13.37 17.10 19.78
N GLU A 227 13.99 17.87 18.90
CA GLU A 227 14.85 19.00 19.30
C GLU A 227 14.08 20.02 20.14
N ALA A 228 12.84 20.37 19.75
CA ALA A 228 11.99 21.27 20.53
C ALA A 228 11.65 20.71 21.92
N LEU A 229 11.48 19.39 22.04
CA LEU A 229 11.18 18.71 23.30
C LEU A 229 12.40 18.69 24.23
N GLU A 230 13.60 18.46 23.68
CA GLU A 230 14.85 18.53 24.42
C GLU A 230 15.15 19.96 24.91
N GLN A 231 14.91 20.97 24.05
CA GLN A 231 15.04 22.38 24.45
C GLN A 231 14.03 22.75 25.53
N ALA A 232 12.77 22.33 25.43
CA ALA A 232 11.76 22.57 26.45
C ALA A 232 12.13 21.91 27.80
N ALA A 233 12.67 20.68 27.76
CA ALA A 233 13.14 19.99 28.97
C ALA A 233 14.33 20.72 29.62
N ALA A 234 15.27 21.23 28.83
CA ALA A 234 16.40 22.02 29.33
C ALA A 234 15.94 23.34 29.99
N VAL A 235 14.98 24.04 29.38
CA VAL A 235 14.38 25.25 29.96
C VAL A 235 13.66 24.95 31.28
N GLN A 236 12.90 23.85 31.35
CA GLN A 236 12.24 23.44 32.60
C GLN A 236 13.24 23.12 33.71
N LEU A 237 14.36 22.47 33.38
CA LEU A 237 15.44 22.21 34.34
C LEU A 237 16.06 23.50 34.88
N LEU A 238 16.31 24.48 34.01
CA LEU A 238 16.82 25.78 34.43
C LEU A 238 15.80 26.54 35.30
N GLN A 239 14.52 26.50 34.94
CA GLN A 239 13.47 27.09 35.77
C GLN A 239 13.38 26.45 37.15
N ARG A 240 13.53 25.11 37.24
CA ARG A 240 13.58 24.42 38.54
C ARG A 240 14.75 24.88 39.39
N LYS A 241 15.95 24.96 38.82
CA LYS A 241 17.13 25.46 39.54
C LYS A 241 16.93 26.90 40.04
N ASN A 242 16.44 27.78 39.17
CA ASN A 242 16.17 29.17 39.55
C ASN A 242 15.09 29.23 40.66
N GLN A 243 14.08 28.36 40.61
CA GLN A 243 13.05 28.29 41.64
C GLN A 243 13.60 27.77 42.98
N GLU A 244 14.50 26.78 42.94
CA GLU A 244 15.23 26.29 44.12
C GLU A 244 16.05 27.42 44.75
N GLU A 245 16.80 28.19 43.94
CA GLU A 245 17.57 29.36 44.41
C GLU A 245 16.66 30.44 45.03
N ILE A 246 15.51 30.73 44.42
CA ILE A 246 14.52 31.68 44.97
C ILE A 246 13.99 31.17 46.31
N ASN A 247 13.68 29.89 46.42
CA ASN A 247 13.18 29.29 47.66
C ASN A 247 14.24 29.37 48.77
N GLU A 248 15.50 29.03 48.48
CA GLU A 248 16.61 29.15 49.44
C GLU A 248 16.79 30.60 49.92
N LEU A 249 16.73 31.57 49.01
CA LEU A 249 16.80 32.99 49.37
C LEU A 249 15.61 33.42 50.23
N SER A 250 14.41 32.95 49.92
CA SER A 250 13.20 33.21 50.70
C SER A 250 13.32 32.65 52.12
N GLU A 251 13.87 31.45 52.29
CA GLU A 251 14.13 30.85 53.61
C GLU A 251 15.12 31.70 54.42
N LYS A 252 16.23 32.13 53.81
CA LYS A 252 17.22 33.01 54.46
C LYS A 252 16.64 34.36 54.89
N ILE A 253 15.73 34.93 54.08
CA ILE A 253 15.03 36.17 54.43
C ILE A 253 14.11 35.92 55.64
N ALA A 254 13.34 34.83 55.65
CA ALA A 254 12.48 34.47 56.76
C ALA A 254 13.25 34.24 58.07
N GLU A 255 14.41 33.56 58.00
CA GLU A 255 15.31 33.38 59.14
C GLU A 255 15.82 34.72 59.68
N LYS A 256 16.23 35.62 58.78
CA LYS A 256 16.68 36.97 59.16
C LYS A 256 15.57 37.79 59.81
N ASP A 257 14.35 37.75 59.27
CA ASP A 257 13.20 38.47 59.82
C ASP A 257 12.84 37.94 61.22
N PHE A 258 12.94 36.62 61.43
CA PHE A 258 12.78 36.01 62.74
C PHE A 258 13.83 36.51 63.74
N LEU A 259 15.12 36.56 63.36
CA LEU A 259 16.18 37.10 64.20
C LEU A 259 15.99 38.59 64.52
N LEU A 260 15.52 39.38 63.54
CA LEU A 260 15.20 40.79 63.74
C LEU A 260 14.03 40.95 64.72
N ALA A 261 13.00 40.10 64.64
CA ALA A 261 11.89 40.09 65.60
C ALA A 261 12.38 39.79 67.02
N LEU A 262 13.20 38.75 67.21
CA LEU A 262 13.81 38.44 68.51
C LEU A 262 14.63 39.62 69.05
N ARG A 263 15.44 40.25 68.19
CA ARG A 263 16.25 41.40 68.59
C ARG A 263 15.40 42.60 69.00
N ARG A 264 14.29 42.85 68.31
CA ARG A 264 13.33 43.91 68.68
C ARG A 264 12.72 43.62 70.05
N GLU A 265 12.33 42.38 70.32
CA GLU A 265 11.77 41.97 71.60
C GLU A 265 12.77 42.14 72.76
N GLU A 266 14.03 41.73 72.55
CA GLU A 266 15.13 41.99 73.50
C GLU A 266 15.31 43.47 73.78
N LEU A 267 15.35 44.32 72.74
CA LEU A 267 15.50 45.77 72.91
C LEU A 267 14.35 46.37 73.71
N ILE A 268 13.11 45.94 73.45
CA ILE A 268 11.93 46.37 74.21
C ILE A 268 12.06 45.93 75.68
N ARG A 269 12.48 44.68 75.93
CA ARG A 269 12.71 44.18 77.30
C ARG A 269 13.78 44.99 78.02
N MET A 270 14.93 45.20 77.40
CA MET A 270 16.04 46.00 77.95
C MET A 270 15.62 47.44 78.22
N SER A 271 14.84 48.06 77.32
CA SER A 271 14.28 49.40 77.53
C SER A 271 13.39 49.47 78.77
N ARG A 272 12.51 48.46 78.97
CA ARG A 272 11.64 48.37 80.15
C ARG A 272 12.43 48.17 81.43
N GLU A 273 13.48 47.35 81.41
CA GLU A 273 14.38 47.15 82.56
C GLU A 273 15.13 48.44 82.91
N ASN A 274 15.67 49.14 81.91
CA ASN A 274 16.31 50.45 82.09
C ASN A 274 15.35 51.49 82.66
N GLU A 275 14.10 51.54 82.18
CA GLU A 275 13.10 52.46 82.71
C GLU A 275 12.76 52.15 84.18
N LYS A 276 12.65 50.87 84.55
CA LYS A 276 12.48 50.46 85.96
C LYS A 276 13.66 50.90 86.83
N LEU A 277 14.90 50.70 86.35
CA LEU A 277 16.11 51.14 87.06
C LEU A 277 16.16 52.66 87.20
N ARG A 278 15.79 53.41 86.15
CA ARG A 278 15.66 54.87 86.20
C ARG A 278 14.65 55.32 87.25
N ARG A 279 13.43 54.76 87.24
CA ARG A 279 12.41 55.08 88.26
C ARG A 279 12.89 54.78 89.68
N LYS A 280 13.63 53.68 89.88
CA LYS A 280 14.27 53.37 91.18
C LYS A 280 15.30 54.43 91.57
N ALA A 281 16.19 54.82 90.65
CA ALA A 281 17.18 55.86 90.89
C ALA A 281 16.52 57.21 91.21
N ASP A 282 15.48 57.61 90.45
CA ASP A 282 14.72 58.83 90.70
C ASP A 282 14.02 58.81 92.05
N SER A 283 13.47 57.66 92.46
CA SER A 283 12.88 57.48 93.79
C SER A 283 13.92 57.62 94.91
N ILE A 284 15.13 57.07 94.73
CA ILE A 284 16.24 57.22 95.69
C ILE A 284 16.67 58.70 95.76
N LEU A 285 16.85 59.35 94.62
CA LEU A 285 17.22 60.77 94.54
C LEU A 285 16.16 61.67 95.19
N TYR A 286 14.89 61.37 94.97
CA TYR A 286 13.79 62.07 95.62
C TYR A 286 13.85 61.91 97.14
N GLN A 287 14.01 60.70 97.67
CA GLN A 287 14.19 60.46 99.11
C GLN A 287 15.38 61.23 99.69
N CYS A 288 16.51 61.30 98.97
CA CYS A 288 17.67 62.10 99.38
C CYS A 288 17.37 63.62 99.41
N ARG A 289 16.54 64.12 98.48
CA ARG A 289 16.14 65.54 98.44
C ARG A 289 15.10 65.90 99.50
N SER A 290 14.12 65.04 99.77
CA SER A 290 13.05 65.28 100.76
C SER A 290 13.53 65.18 102.21
N GLY A 291 14.67 64.54 102.45
CA GLY A 291 15.29 64.41 103.77
C GLY A 291 16.22 65.57 104.18
N MET A 292 16.40 66.60 103.33
CA MET A 292 17.24 67.75 103.65
C MET A 292 16.39 68.92 104.23
N PRO A 293 16.65 69.38 105.48
CA PRO A 293 15.99 70.55 106.04
C PRO A 293 16.41 71.83 105.30
N ALA A 294 15.44 72.72 105.08
CA ALA A 294 15.65 74.03 104.48
C ALA A 294 16.66 74.85 105.32
N ILE A 295 17.79 75.21 104.71
CA ILE A 295 18.69 76.22 105.27
C ILE A 295 18.17 77.57 104.80
N SER A 296 17.50 78.27 105.72
CA SER A 296 17.15 79.68 105.61
C SER A 296 18.41 80.55 105.53
N GLY A 297 18.51 81.37 104.48
CA GLY A 297 19.40 82.52 104.40
C GLY A 297 18.57 83.75 104.11
#